data_AF-A0A173UPL1-F1
#
_entry.id   AF-A0A173UPL1-F1
#
_cell.length_a   1.000
_cell.length_b   1.000
_cell.length_c   1.000
_cell.angle_alpha   90.00
_cell.angle_beta   90.00
_cell.angle_gamma   90.00
#
_symmetry.space_group_name_H-M   'P 1'
#
loop_
_entity.id
_entity.type
_entity.pdbx_description
1 polymer ?
#
loop_
_entity_poly.entity_id
_entity_poly.type
_entity_poly.pdbx_seq_one_letter_code
_entity_poly.pdbx_strand_id
1 'polypeptide(L)'
;MGIVLAILLFGFIVFFHELGHFLLARINGINVYEFWIGMGPTLAHKKIGNTDYCLKILPIGGACVMGEDEKEDLSEGSFNSKSPWRRISAIAAGPVFNFILAFIGAFIIICFVGVDKPVIGTVNAGTPAAEAGLQAGDEIVKINDKNIHIFKDISTYNQFHQGQTMKIVYKRNGEKNTVSVTPEKNDSGYYLIGITSSNYVKTNVFETAAYSAYNVKYWINLTIDSLKQLVTGRIGVDQLSGPVGIVSAVDTTYKESKSGGALLIFLNLLQMTILLSANLGVMNLLPLPALDGGRLVFLIVEVIRGKRVPPEKEGYVHLAGMALLLCLMVFVMYYDIRRIFF
;
A
#
# COMPACT_ATOMS: atom_id res chain seq x y z
N MET A 1 17.61 13.71 10.37
CA MET A 1 16.87 12.61 11.04
C MET A 1 15.90 11.93 10.08
N GLY A 2 15.12 12.67 9.28
CA GLY A 2 14.17 12.08 8.33
C GLY A 2 14.76 11.08 7.32
N ILE A 3 15.94 11.35 6.75
CA ILE A 3 16.61 10.38 5.85
C ILE A 3 16.87 9.04 6.56
N VAL A 4 17.40 9.08 7.79
CA VAL A 4 17.68 7.87 8.57
C VAL A 4 16.39 7.12 8.89
N LEU A 5 15.33 7.84 9.30
CA LEU A 5 14.02 7.23 9.58
C LEU A 5 13.39 6.64 8.31
N ALA A 6 13.50 7.31 7.17
CA ALA A 6 12.99 6.82 5.90
C ALA A 6 13.71 5.54 5.47
N ILE A 7 15.04 5.50 5.59
CA ILE A 7 15.86 4.31 5.33
C ILE A 7 15.45 3.15 6.23
N LEU A 8 15.31 3.38 7.54
CA LEU A 8 14.89 2.34 8.49
C LEU A 8 13.47 1.83 8.18
N LEU A 9 12.55 2.75 7.88
CA LEU A 9 11.17 2.43 7.55
C LEU A 9 11.09 1.60 6.26
N PHE A 10 11.75 2.03 5.18
CA PHE A 10 11.77 1.29 3.92
C PHE A 10 12.49 -0.04 4.04
N GLY A 11 13.64 -0.08 4.71
CA GLY A 11 14.38 -1.31 4.96
C GLY A 11 13.52 -2.33 5.71
N PHE A 12 12.73 -1.89 6.69
CA PHE A 12 11.80 -2.76 7.40
C PHE A 12 10.65 -3.26 6.53
N ILE A 13 10.03 -2.40 5.71
CA ILE A 13 8.95 -2.81 4.79
C ILE A 13 9.49 -3.82 3.76
N VAL A 14 10.63 -3.53 3.13
CA VAL A 14 11.24 -4.41 2.12
C VAL A 14 11.65 -5.73 2.76
N PHE A 15 12.26 -5.71 3.95
CA PHE A 15 12.55 -6.94 4.68
C PHE A 15 11.29 -7.80 4.89
N PHE A 16 10.18 -7.19 5.29
CA PHE A 16 8.93 -7.93 5.51
C PHE A 16 8.34 -8.50 4.22
N HIS A 17 8.48 -7.78 3.10
CA HIS A 17 8.16 -8.26 1.75
C HIS A 17 9.01 -9.49 1.39
N GLU A 18 10.34 -9.38 1.48
CA GLU A 18 11.25 -10.49 1.16
C GLU A 18 11.04 -11.69 2.10
N LEU A 19 10.72 -11.44 3.37
CA LEU A 19 10.38 -12.47 4.34
C LEU A 19 9.16 -13.29 3.88
N GLY A 20 8.19 -12.67 3.22
CA GLY A 20 7.05 -13.36 2.63
C GLY A 20 7.47 -14.38 1.59
N HIS A 21 8.26 -13.97 0.60
CA HIS A 21 8.84 -14.87 -0.40
C HIS A 21 9.63 -16.00 0.26
N PHE A 22 10.51 -15.65 1.20
CA PHE A 22 11.34 -16.61 1.91
C PHE A 22 10.53 -17.70 2.62
N LEU A 23 9.54 -17.30 3.41
CA LEU A 23 8.74 -18.24 4.20
C LEU A 23 7.93 -19.18 3.30
N LEU A 24 7.24 -18.64 2.29
CA LEU A 24 6.41 -19.46 1.42
C LEU A 24 7.24 -20.30 0.44
N ALA A 25 8.42 -19.83 0.02
CA ALA A 25 9.37 -20.66 -0.72
C ALA A 25 9.77 -21.89 0.11
N ARG A 26 10.20 -21.68 1.36
CA ARG A 26 10.63 -22.77 2.26
C ARG A 26 9.49 -23.74 2.58
N ILE A 27 8.28 -23.26 2.83
CA ILE A 27 7.10 -24.11 3.07
C ILE A 27 6.77 -24.97 1.84
N ASN A 28 6.95 -24.42 0.64
CA ASN A 28 6.72 -25.14 -0.62
C ASN A 28 7.89 -26.06 -1.04
N GLY A 29 8.94 -26.14 -0.22
CA GLY A 29 10.15 -26.93 -0.47
C GLY A 29 11.01 -26.36 -1.59
N ILE A 30 10.95 -25.05 -1.83
CA ILE A 30 11.82 -24.31 -2.74
C ILE A 30 13.05 -23.85 -1.94
N ASN A 31 14.23 -24.12 -2.48
CA ASN A 31 15.49 -23.64 -1.92
C ASN A 31 15.58 -22.13 -2.10
N VAL A 32 15.99 -21.45 -1.03
CA VAL A 32 16.41 -20.04 -1.11
C VAL A 32 17.92 -20.03 -1.01
N TYR A 33 18.59 -19.55 -2.04
CA TYR A 33 20.05 -19.56 -2.14
C TYR A 33 20.66 -18.36 -1.42
N GLU A 34 20.08 -17.18 -1.62
CA GLU A 34 20.50 -15.94 -0.95
C GLU A 34 19.28 -15.20 -0.40
N PHE A 35 19.42 -14.70 0.82
CA PHE A 35 18.47 -13.77 1.41
C PHE A 35 19.26 -12.55 1.88
N TRP A 36 19.04 -11.40 1.26
CA TRP A 36 19.81 -10.21 1.57
C TRP A 36 18.96 -8.97 1.77
N ILE A 37 19.47 -8.10 2.64
CA ILE A 37 18.92 -6.77 2.90
C ILE A 37 19.98 -5.74 2.53
N GLY A 38 19.55 -4.69 1.84
CA GLY A 38 20.41 -3.63 1.36
C GLY A 38 20.93 -3.85 -0.07
N MET A 39 21.80 -2.99 -0.57
CA MET A 39 22.41 -3.06 -1.90
C MET A 39 23.93 -2.87 -1.84
N GLY A 40 24.63 -3.29 -2.90
CA GLY A 40 26.08 -3.18 -3.01
C GLY A 40 26.85 -4.34 -2.36
N PRO A 41 28.15 -4.14 -2.07
CA PRO A 41 29.01 -5.16 -1.45
C PRO A 41 28.48 -5.68 -0.12
N THR A 42 28.69 -6.98 0.13
CA THR A 42 28.32 -7.66 1.36
C THR A 42 29.23 -7.22 2.50
N LEU A 43 28.64 -6.67 3.58
CA LEU A 43 29.34 -6.32 4.81
C LEU A 43 29.54 -7.53 5.71
N ALA A 44 28.50 -8.34 5.83
CA ALA A 44 28.48 -9.53 6.65
C ALA A 44 27.60 -10.58 5.99
N HIS A 45 28.00 -11.84 6.06
CA HIS A 45 27.16 -12.94 5.62
C HIS A 45 27.27 -14.14 6.55
N LYS A 46 26.23 -14.97 6.54
CA LYS A 46 26.19 -16.21 7.30
C LYS A 46 25.38 -17.23 6.55
N LYS A 47 26.01 -18.34 6.19
CA LYS A 47 25.33 -19.49 5.57
C LYS A 47 24.66 -20.36 6.64
N ILE A 48 23.35 -20.58 6.51
CA ILE A 48 22.57 -21.49 7.35
C ILE A 48 21.78 -22.44 6.44
N GLY A 49 22.18 -23.71 6.41
CA GLY A 49 21.64 -24.68 5.47
C GLY A 49 21.96 -24.29 4.02
N ASN A 50 20.92 -24.23 3.19
CA ASN A 50 21.03 -23.87 1.77
C ASN A 50 21.01 -22.36 1.51
N THR A 51 20.80 -21.53 2.54
CA THR A 51 20.62 -20.07 2.38
C THR A 51 21.82 -19.32 2.91
N ASP A 52 22.38 -18.42 2.10
CA ASP A 52 23.32 -17.40 2.54
C ASP A 52 22.57 -16.12 2.95
N TYR A 53 22.70 -15.72 4.20
CA TYR A 53 22.06 -14.53 4.76
C TYR A 53 23.06 -13.38 4.71
N CYS A 54 22.82 -12.39 3.86
CA CYS A 54 23.78 -11.30 3.61
C CYS A 54 23.22 -9.95 4.05
N LEU A 55 24.04 -9.17 4.74
CA LEU A 55 23.81 -7.75 5.00
C LEU A 55 24.70 -6.94 4.06
N LYS A 56 24.10 -6.09 3.23
CA LYS A 56 24.81 -5.26 2.26
C LYS A 56 25.03 -3.84 2.79
N ILE A 57 26.01 -3.13 2.22
CA ILE A 57 26.46 -1.83 2.73
C ILE A 57 25.43 -0.71 2.64
N LEU A 58 24.65 -0.66 1.56
CA LEU A 58 23.62 0.35 1.40
C LEU A 58 22.32 -0.18 2.00
N PRO A 59 21.69 0.46 3.00
CA PRO A 59 20.48 -0.02 3.66
C PRO A 59 19.20 0.24 2.85
N ILE A 60 19.24 -0.01 1.54
CA ILE A 60 18.14 0.17 0.60
C ILE A 60 17.92 -1.12 -0.18
N GLY A 61 16.67 -1.54 -0.34
CA GLY A 61 16.33 -2.77 -1.06
C GLY A 61 16.56 -4.06 -0.27
N GLY A 62 16.27 -5.18 -0.93
CA GLY A 62 16.39 -6.54 -0.44
C GLY A 62 16.12 -7.51 -1.58
N ALA A 63 16.52 -8.77 -1.44
CA ALA A 63 16.01 -9.83 -2.30
C ALA A 63 16.04 -11.19 -1.62
N CYS A 64 15.06 -12.01 -2.00
CA CYS A 64 14.97 -13.43 -1.74
C CYS A 64 15.25 -14.20 -3.04
N VAL A 65 16.48 -14.69 -3.23
CA VAL A 65 16.89 -15.38 -4.46
C VAL A 65 16.55 -16.86 -4.36
N MET A 66 15.59 -17.32 -5.17
CA MET A 66 15.11 -18.71 -5.18
C MET A 66 15.37 -19.47 -6.49
N GLY A 67 16.21 -18.95 -7.40
CA GLY A 67 16.55 -19.61 -8.68
C GLY A 67 15.44 -19.53 -9.74
N GLU A 68 14.51 -18.64 -9.53
CA GLU A 68 13.43 -18.24 -10.43
C GLU A 68 13.84 -17.81 -11.84
N ASP A 69 15.04 -17.23 -12.00
CA ASP A 69 15.60 -16.80 -13.29
C ASP A 69 16.45 -17.89 -13.97
N GLU A 70 16.67 -19.04 -13.33
CA GLU A 70 17.53 -20.10 -13.84
C GLU A 70 16.81 -20.96 -14.88
N LYS A 71 17.29 -20.93 -16.13
CA LYS A 71 16.59 -21.49 -17.30
C LYS A 71 16.33 -23.00 -17.25
N GLU A 72 17.23 -23.78 -16.64
CA GLU A 72 17.26 -25.25 -16.75
C GLU A 72 17.47 -25.96 -15.41
N ASP A 73 17.45 -25.24 -14.29
CA ASP A 73 17.60 -25.90 -12.99
C ASP A 73 16.30 -26.64 -12.61
N LEU A 74 16.28 -27.94 -12.89
CA LEU A 74 15.24 -28.87 -12.45
C LEU A 74 15.72 -29.74 -11.27
N SER A 75 16.81 -29.34 -10.60
CA SER A 75 17.31 -30.05 -9.43
C SER A 75 16.26 -30.08 -8.31
N GLU A 76 16.39 -31.06 -7.41
CA GLU A 76 15.46 -31.23 -6.31
C GLU A 76 15.47 -29.99 -5.40
N GLY A 77 14.32 -29.31 -5.33
CA GLY A 77 14.18 -28.10 -4.53
C GLY A 77 14.39 -26.81 -5.32
N SER A 78 14.78 -26.86 -6.60
CA SER A 78 14.80 -25.67 -7.44
C SER A 78 13.39 -25.10 -7.61
N PHE A 79 13.29 -23.78 -7.81
CA PHE A 79 12.00 -23.13 -8.09
C PHE A 79 11.30 -23.80 -9.28
N ASN A 80 12.08 -24.04 -10.34
CA ASN A 80 11.62 -24.60 -11.59
C ASN A 80 11.31 -26.12 -11.53
N SER A 81 11.67 -26.84 -10.47
CA SER A 81 11.21 -28.21 -10.24
C SER A 81 9.77 -28.29 -9.68
N LYS A 82 9.23 -27.19 -9.13
CA LYS A 82 7.93 -27.21 -8.45
C LYS A 82 6.75 -26.90 -9.37
N SER A 83 5.57 -27.41 -8.98
CA SER A 83 4.30 -27.11 -9.65
C SER A 83 4.04 -25.59 -9.72
N PRO A 84 3.37 -25.09 -10.77
CA PRO A 84 3.08 -23.65 -10.92
C PRO A 84 2.40 -23.03 -9.69
N TRP A 85 1.50 -23.74 -9.01
CA TRP A 85 0.81 -23.23 -7.83
C TRP A 85 1.73 -22.94 -6.63
N ARG A 86 2.74 -23.79 -6.43
CA ARG A 86 3.77 -23.59 -5.39
C ARG A 86 4.65 -22.38 -5.70
N ARG A 87 4.98 -22.19 -6.98
CA ARG A 87 5.73 -21.02 -7.46
C ARG A 87 4.92 -19.72 -7.34
N ILE A 88 3.65 -19.76 -7.74
CA ILE A 88 2.69 -18.65 -7.55
C ILE A 88 2.57 -18.29 -6.08
N SER A 89 2.45 -19.28 -5.20
CA SER A 89 2.40 -19.06 -3.74
C SER A 89 3.65 -18.37 -3.22
N ALA A 90 4.84 -18.76 -3.67
CA ALA A 90 6.10 -18.13 -3.25
C ALA A 90 6.23 -16.69 -3.75
N ILE A 91 5.86 -16.39 -5.01
CA ILE A 91 5.93 -15.02 -5.55
C ILE A 91 4.82 -14.12 -4.98
N ALA A 92 3.58 -14.61 -4.87
CA ALA A 92 2.50 -13.79 -4.31
C ALA A 92 2.71 -13.47 -2.82
N ALA A 93 3.57 -14.22 -2.13
CA ALA A 93 3.80 -14.06 -0.71
C ALA A 93 4.41 -12.71 -0.33
N GLY A 94 5.31 -12.14 -1.14
CA GLY A 94 5.90 -10.83 -0.84
C GLY A 94 4.86 -9.72 -0.70
N PRO A 95 4.04 -9.47 -1.75
CA PRO A 95 2.97 -8.48 -1.66
C PRO A 95 1.92 -8.80 -0.59
N VAL A 96 1.60 -10.08 -0.37
CA VAL A 96 0.68 -10.50 0.70
C VAL A 96 1.25 -10.14 2.08
N PHE A 97 2.55 -10.32 2.30
CA PHE A 97 3.20 -9.94 3.55
C PHE A 97 3.19 -8.43 3.79
N ASN A 98 3.26 -7.61 2.74
CA ASN A 98 3.02 -6.19 2.88
C ASN A 98 1.60 -5.87 3.38
N PHE A 99 0.57 -6.55 2.87
CA PHE A 99 -0.79 -6.36 3.39
C PHE A 99 -0.94 -6.87 4.83
N ILE A 100 -0.23 -7.95 5.19
CA ILE A 100 -0.17 -8.43 6.59
C ILE A 100 0.50 -7.39 7.49
N LEU A 101 1.61 -6.78 7.06
CA LEU A 101 2.28 -5.73 7.81
C LEU A 101 1.37 -4.50 8.01
N ALA A 102 0.70 -4.07 6.94
CA ALA A 102 -0.28 -3.00 7.00
C ALA A 102 -1.44 -3.34 7.96
N PHE A 103 -1.91 -4.58 7.96
CA PHE A 103 -2.94 -5.05 8.89
C PHE A 103 -2.47 -5.01 10.34
N ILE A 104 -1.27 -5.53 10.63
CA ILE A 104 -0.68 -5.51 11.98
C ILE A 104 -0.52 -4.07 12.47
N GLY A 105 0.00 -3.18 11.62
CA GLY A 105 0.13 -1.75 11.95
C GLY A 105 -1.21 -1.10 12.24
N ALA A 106 -2.22 -1.33 11.40
CA ALA A 106 -3.56 -0.78 11.59
C ALA A 106 -4.20 -1.31 12.88
N PHE A 107 -4.00 -2.59 13.19
CA PHE A 107 -4.47 -3.21 14.43
C PHE A 107 -3.84 -2.56 15.67
N ILE A 108 -2.53 -2.35 15.66
CA ILE A 108 -1.83 -1.64 16.74
C ILE A 108 -2.39 -0.22 16.89
N ILE A 109 -2.50 0.55 15.81
CA ILE A 109 -3.03 1.93 15.87
C ILE A 109 -4.45 1.95 16.44
N ILE A 110 -5.35 1.09 15.96
CA ILE A 110 -6.74 1.05 16.44
C ILE A 110 -6.79 0.65 17.93
N CYS A 111 -5.93 -0.25 18.39
CA CYS A 111 -5.82 -0.56 19.82
C CYS A 111 -5.44 0.68 20.66
N PHE A 112 -4.56 1.55 20.15
CA PHE A 112 -4.14 2.78 20.85
C PHE A 112 -5.12 3.95 20.71
N VAL A 113 -5.70 4.16 19.54
CA VAL A 113 -6.51 5.35 19.21
C VAL A 113 -8.01 5.05 19.27
N GLY A 114 -8.44 3.87 18.85
CA GLY A 114 -9.84 3.49 18.65
C GLY A 114 -10.19 3.41 17.16
N VAL A 115 -11.43 3.03 16.86
CA VAL A 115 -11.94 2.95 15.49
C VAL A 115 -12.54 4.28 15.05
N ASP A 116 -12.35 4.60 13.76
CA ASP A 116 -12.94 5.76 13.08
C ASP A 116 -14.23 5.32 12.36
N LYS A 117 -15.32 5.18 13.13
CA LYS A 117 -16.61 4.76 12.59
C LYS A 117 -17.14 5.81 11.61
N PRO A 118 -17.89 5.43 10.56
CA PRO A 118 -18.43 6.38 9.59
C PRO A 118 -19.67 7.12 10.13
N VAL A 119 -19.55 7.67 11.34
CA VAL A 119 -20.60 8.41 12.04
C VAL A 119 -20.26 9.89 12.01
N ILE A 120 -21.24 10.71 11.65
CA ILE A 120 -21.10 12.16 11.60
C ILE A 120 -20.98 12.69 13.04
N GLY A 121 -19.86 13.35 13.35
CA GLY A 121 -19.62 14.04 14.61
C GLY A 121 -20.31 15.41 14.65
N THR A 122 -20.04 16.24 13.64
CA THR A 122 -20.70 17.54 13.46
C THR A 122 -21.09 17.79 12.02
N VAL A 123 -22.12 18.60 11.84
CA VAL A 123 -22.54 19.16 10.56
C VAL A 123 -22.44 20.68 10.65
N ASN A 124 -21.66 21.29 9.77
CA ASN A 124 -21.45 22.73 9.76
C ASN A 124 -22.66 23.44 9.14
N ALA A 125 -23.13 24.52 9.77
CA ALA A 125 -24.24 25.32 9.23
C ALA A 125 -23.86 25.95 7.88
N GLY A 126 -24.84 26.08 6.98
CA GLY A 126 -24.62 26.65 5.64
C GLY A 126 -23.74 25.78 4.73
N THR A 127 -23.75 24.46 4.94
CA THR A 127 -23.03 23.51 4.08
C THR A 127 -24.00 22.55 3.39
N PRO A 128 -23.58 21.91 2.28
CA PRO A 128 -24.45 20.96 1.55
C PRO A 128 -25.01 19.83 2.42
N ALA A 129 -24.26 19.37 3.43
CA ALA A 129 -24.75 18.37 4.38
C ALA A 129 -25.91 18.89 5.24
N ALA A 130 -25.82 20.14 5.71
CA ALA A 130 -26.87 20.76 6.51
C ALA A 130 -28.15 20.95 5.69
N GLU A 131 -28.01 21.43 4.44
CA GLU A 131 -29.14 21.61 3.52
C GLU A 131 -29.81 20.30 3.14
N ALA A 132 -29.02 19.22 3.00
CA ALA A 132 -29.52 17.88 2.75
C ALA A 132 -30.14 17.21 3.99
N GLY A 133 -30.11 17.86 5.17
CA GLY A 133 -30.71 17.36 6.40
C GLY A 133 -29.92 16.27 7.11
N LEU A 134 -28.62 16.12 6.81
CA LEU A 134 -27.72 15.29 7.61
C LEU A 134 -27.54 15.88 9.01
N GLN A 135 -27.37 15.02 10.01
CA GLN A 135 -27.28 15.40 11.41
C GLN A 135 -26.13 14.65 12.11
N ALA A 136 -25.65 15.23 13.21
CA ALA A 136 -24.72 14.53 14.09
C ALA A 136 -25.36 13.22 14.59
N GLY A 137 -24.58 12.13 14.59
CA GLY A 137 -25.04 10.79 14.94
C GLY A 137 -25.51 9.95 13.76
N ASP A 138 -25.66 10.51 12.56
CA ASP A 138 -25.95 9.72 11.36
C ASP A 138 -24.76 8.82 11.00
N GLU A 139 -25.04 7.52 10.81
CA GLU A 139 -24.04 6.55 10.34
C GLU A 139 -24.13 6.42 8.82
N ILE A 140 -23.11 6.88 8.10
CA ILE A 140 -23.03 6.79 6.65
C ILE A 140 -22.62 5.36 6.28
N VAL A 141 -23.50 4.65 5.57
CA VAL A 141 -23.29 3.24 5.19
C VAL A 141 -22.91 3.07 3.72
N LYS A 142 -23.32 4.01 2.85
CA LYS A 142 -23.04 3.95 1.41
C LYS A 142 -23.01 5.34 0.79
N ILE A 143 -22.10 5.57 -0.16
CA ILE A 143 -22.12 6.73 -1.04
C ILE A 143 -22.14 6.22 -2.49
N ASN A 144 -23.21 6.52 -3.22
CA ASN A 144 -23.50 5.95 -4.54
C ASN A 144 -23.40 4.42 -4.52
N ASP A 145 -22.37 3.87 -5.17
CA ASP A 145 -22.09 2.43 -5.25
C ASP A 145 -21.02 1.95 -4.26
N LYS A 146 -20.37 2.87 -3.54
CA LYS A 146 -19.31 2.53 -2.59
C LYS A 146 -19.87 2.32 -1.19
N ASN A 147 -19.65 1.14 -0.62
CA ASN A 147 -19.89 0.88 0.80
C ASN A 147 -18.86 1.63 1.65
N ILE A 148 -19.33 2.24 2.73
CA ILE A 148 -18.52 3.03 3.64
C ILE A 148 -18.35 2.24 4.94
N HIS A 149 -17.11 2.01 5.35
CA HIS A 149 -16.80 1.25 6.56
C HIS A 149 -16.03 2.07 7.59
N ILE A 150 -15.29 3.08 7.14
CA ILE A 150 -14.57 4.03 8.00
C ILE A 150 -14.86 5.46 7.54
N PHE A 151 -14.79 6.43 8.46
CA PHE A 151 -15.11 7.82 8.11
C PHE A 151 -14.21 8.36 7.00
N LYS A 152 -12.91 7.98 7.01
CA LYS A 152 -11.95 8.35 5.98
C LYS A 152 -12.36 7.99 4.54
N ASP A 153 -13.19 6.96 4.35
CA ASP A 153 -13.72 6.62 3.02
C ASP A 153 -14.51 7.78 2.40
N ILE A 154 -15.23 8.54 3.24
CA ILE A 154 -16.11 9.64 2.84
C ILE A 154 -15.28 10.78 2.27
N SER A 155 -14.27 11.23 3.01
CA SER A 155 -13.38 12.32 2.60
C SER A 155 -12.65 12.00 1.30
N THR A 156 -12.14 10.77 1.17
CA THR A 156 -11.49 10.31 -0.06
C THR A 156 -12.46 10.17 -1.22
N TYR A 157 -13.68 9.68 -0.98
CA TYR A 157 -14.69 9.59 -2.04
C TYR A 157 -15.03 10.98 -2.59
N ASN A 158 -15.24 11.95 -1.70
CA ASN A 158 -15.47 13.35 -2.07
C ASN A 158 -14.30 13.94 -2.88
N GLN A 159 -13.06 13.67 -2.48
CA GLN A 159 -11.87 14.14 -3.19
C GLN A 159 -11.77 13.63 -4.62
N PHE A 160 -12.27 12.42 -4.90
CA PHE A 160 -12.26 11.83 -6.24
C PHE A 160 -13.51 12.14 -7.07
N HIS A 161 -14.55 12.72 -6.47
CA HIS A 161 -15.82 13.06 -7.12
C HIS A 161 -16.17 14.54 -6.92
N GLN A 162 -15.17 15.41 -6.98
CA GLN A 162 -15.32 16.85 -6.73
C GLN A 162 -16.41 17.48 -7.60
N GLY A 163 -17.34 18.20 -6.96
CA GLY A 163 -18.47 18.88 -7.60
C GLY A 163 -19.55 17.96 -8.16
N GLN A 164 -19.44 16.63 -7.99
CA GLN A 164 -20.47 15.68 -8.44
C GLN A 164 -21.50 15.45 -7.34
N THR A 165 -22.78 15.41 -7.70
CA THR A 165 -23.85 15.03 -6.77
C THR A 165 -23.67 13.57 -6.33
N MET A 166 -23.74 13.34 -5.03
CA MET A 166 -23.56 12.03 -4.40
C MET A 166 -24.82 11.62 -3.65
N LYS A 167 -25.28 10.40 -3.88
CA LYS A 167 -26.37 9.78 -3.13
C LYS A 167 -25.82 9.12 -1.88
N ILE A 168 -26.05 9.74 -0.73
CA ILE A 168 -25.57 9.27 0.57
C ILE A 168 -26.70 8.47 1.24
N VAL A 169 -26.43 7.20 1.53
CA VAL A 169 -27.28 6.35 2.36
C VAL A 169 -26.73 6.38 3.78
N TYR A 170 -27.56 6.82 4.71
CA TYR A 170 -27.21 6.89 6.13
C TYR A 170 -28.23 6.18 7.00
N LYS A 171 -27.85 5.82 8.22
CA LYS A 171 -28.69 5.18 9.20
C LYS A 171 -28.90 6.14 10.37
N ARG A 172 -30.17 6.42 10.68
CA ARG A 172 -30.60 7.24 11.82
C ARG A 172 -31.62 6.43 12.62
N ASN A 173 -31.39 6.24 13.92
CA ASN A 173 -32.27 5.45 14.81
C ASN A 173 -32.58 4.02 14.33
N GLY A 174 -31.69 3.39 13.55
CA GLY A 174 -31.95 2.05 13.00
C GLY A 174 -32.41 2.03 11.56
N GLU A 175 -33.02 3.10 11.07
CA GLU A 175 -33.62 3.19 9.75
C GLU A 175 -32.66 3.75 8.71
N LYS A 176 -32.68 3.16 7.50
CA LYS A 176 -31.88 3.62 6.37
C LYS A 176 -32.62 4.72 5.63
N ASN A 177 -31.99 5.88 5.55
CA ASN A 177 -32.44 7.04 4.83
C ASN A 177 -31.47 7.35 3.69
N THR A 178 -31.92 8.14 2.72
CA THR A 178 -31.08 8.51 1.57
C THR A 178 -31.27 9.97 1.23
N VAL A 179 -30.16 10.67 1.01
CA VAL A 179 -30.12 12.08 0.61
C VAL A 179 -29.16 12.25 -0.55
N SER A 180 -29.40 13.28 -1.36
CA SER A 180 -28.48 13.71 -2.41
C SER A 180 -27.73 14.93 -1.93
N VAL A 181 -26.40 14.88 -1.99
CA VAL A 181 -25.53 15.98 -1.56
C VAL A 181 -24.60 16.34 -2.69
N THR A 182 -24.56 17.61 -3.06
CA THR A 182 -23.60 18.14 -4.03
C THR A 182 -22.55 18.92 -3.26
N PRO A 183 -21.27 18.48 -3.23
CA PRO A 183 -20.21 19.22 -2.56
C PRO A 183 -20.03 20.62 -3.15
N GLU A 184 -19.79 21.59 -2.27
CA GLU A 184 -19.58 22.99 -2.67
C GLU A 184 -18.16 23.42 -2.38
N LYS A 185 -17.65 24.33 -3.21
CA LYS A 185 -16.29 24.84 -3.09
C LYS A 185 -16.21 25.82 -1.93
N ASN A 186 -15.29 25.58 -1.00
CA ASN A 186 -15.00 26.52 0.08
C ASN A 186 -14.07 27.65 -0.36
N ASP A 187 -13.84 28.61 0.52
CA ASP A 187 -12.95 29.76 0.28
C ASP A 187 -11.50 29.35 -0.07
N SER A 188 -11.07 28.17 0.39
CA SER A 188 -9.76 27.58 0.08
C SER A 188 -9.74 26.81 -1.25
N GLY A 189 -10.85 26.78 -1.98
CA GLY A 189 -10.98 26.16 -3.29
C GLY A 189 -11.28 24.66 -3.28
N TYR A 190 -11.51 24.05 -2.12
CA TYR A 190 -11.80 22.63 -1.96
C TYR A 190 -13.30 22.37 -1.91
N TYR A 191 -13.75 21.35 -2.62
CA TYR A 191 -15.14 20.87 -2.52
C TYR A 191 -15.36 20.16 -1.18
N LEU A 192 -16.31 20.64 -0.38
CA LEU A 192 -16.66 20.06 0.91
C LEU A 192 -18.14 19.72 1.02
N ILE A 193 -18.40 18.67 1.79
CA ILE A 193 -19.75 18.25 2.19
C ILE A 193 -20.18 19.00 3.46
N GLY A 194 -19.24 19.32 4.37
CA GLY A 194 -19.50 20.04 5.62
C GLY A 194 -19.76 19.13 6.83
N ILE A 195 -19.09 17.97 6.88
CA ILE A 195 -19.21 17.00 7.97
C ILE A 195 -17.85 16.64 8.56
N THR A 196 -17.81 16.34 9.86
CA THR A 196 -16.62 15.86 10.56
C THR A 196 -16.85 14.48 11.18
N SER A 197 -15.78 13.75 11.46
CA SER A 197 -15.89 12.43 12.11
C SER A 197 -16.32 12.58 13.56
N SER A 198 -17.08 11.60 14.05
CA SER A 198 -17.29 11.41 15.48
C SER A 198 -15.98 11.04 16.20
N ASN A 199 -15.99 11.06 17.53
CA ASN A 199 -14.84 10.65 18.32
C ASN A 199 -14.46 9.19 18.05
N TYR A 200 -13.17 8.88 18.11
CA TYR A 200 -12.68 7.50 18.08
C TYR A 200 -13.28 6.69 19.22
N VAL A 201 -13.78 5.50 18.91
CA VAL A 201 -14.43 4.61 19.88
C VAL A 201 -13.56 3.40 20.14
N LYS A 202 -13.41 3.01 21.41
CA LYS A 202 -12.77 1.74 21.78
C LYS A 202 -13.72 0.57 21.53
N THR A 203 -13.19 -0.49 20.96
CA THR A 203 -13.96 -1.66 20.54
C THR A 203 -13.34 -2.95 21.07
N ASN A 204 -14.07 -4.06 20.94
CA ASN A 204 -13.53 -5.38 21.25
C ASN A 204 -12.50 -5.82 20.18
N VAL A 205 -11.75 -6.87 20.48
CA VAL A 205 -10.65 -7.39 19.63
C VAL A 205 -11.13 -7.80 18.23
N PHE A 206 -12.33 -8.37 18.10
CA PHE A 206 -12.87 -8.80 16.81
C PHE A 206 -13.27 -7.61 15.93
N GLU A 207 -13.92 -6.61 16.52
CA GLU A 207 -14.27 -5.38 15.83
C GLU A 207 -13.01 -4.58 15.46
N THR A 208 -12.01 -4.51 16.36
CA THR A 208 -10.68 -3.96 16.04
C THR A 208 -10.09 -4.64 14.81
N ALA A 209 -10.06 -5.98 14.77
CA ALA A 209 -9.55 -6.73 13.62
C ALA A 209 -10.33 -6.45 12.33
N ALA A 210 -11.66 -6.36 12.40
CA ALA A 210 -12.49 -6.00 11.26
C ALA A 210 -12.16 -4.59 10.73
N TYR A 211 -12.03 -3.60 11.61
CA TYR A 211 -11.64 -2.24 11.24
C TYR A 211 -10.20 -2.13 10.74
N SER A 212 -9.28 -2.98 11.20
CA SER A 212 -7.94 -3.09 10.62
C SER A 212 -7.99 -3.61 9.19
N ALA A 213 -8.82 -4.61 8.91
CA ALA A 213 -9.04 -5.09 7.54
C ALA A 213 -9.68 -4.01 6.64
N TYR A 214 -10.63 -3.23 7.17
CA TYR A 214 -11.19 -2.09 6.44
C TYR A 214 -10.14 -1.00 6.15
N ASN A 215 -9.21 -0.74 7.06
CA ASN A 215 -8.11 0.19 6.83
C ASN A 215 -7.15 -0.29 5.74
N VAL A 216 -6.78 -1.57 5.73
CA VAL A 216 -5.95 -2.15 4.66
C VAL A 216 -6.68 -2.07 3.32
N LYS A 217 -7.96 -2.45 3.29
CA LYS A 217 -8.80 -2.31 2.09
C LYS A 217 -8.91 -0.86 1.60
N TYR A 218 -9.05 0.10 2.51
CA TYR A 218 -9.05 1.52 2.19
C TYR A 218 -7.77 1.92 1.46
N TRP A 219 -6.60 1.55 2.00
CA TRP A 219 -5.32 1.89 1.37
C TRP A 219 -5.14 1.22 0.01
N ILE A 220 -5.50 -0.06 -0.12
CA ILE A 220 -5.46 -0.77 -1.41
C ILE A 220 -6.32 -0.05 -2.46
N ASN A 221 -7.58 0.27 -2.11
CA ASN A 221 -8.49 0.96 -3.02
C ASN A 221 -7.97 2.35 -3.39
N LEU A 222 -7.42 3.09 -2.42
CA LEU A 222 -6.83 4.39 -2.66
C LEU A 222 -5.67 4.30 -3.65
N THR A 223 -4.77 3.32 -3.51
CA THR A 223 -3.68 3.10 -4.46
C THR A 223 -4.22 2.84 -5.87
N ILE A 224 -5.19 1.93 -5.99
CA ILE A 224 -5.79 1.55 -7.29
C ILE A 224 -6.51 2.75 -7.94
N ASP A 225 -7.32 3.49 -7.18
CA ASP A 225 -8.04 4.67 -7.67
C ASP A 225 -7.07 5.77 -8.11
N SER A 226 -5.98 5.97 -7.37
CA SER A 226 -4.92 6.93 -7.70
C SER A 226 -4.21 6.55 -9.00
N LEU A 227 -3.86 5.26 -9.18
CA LEU A 227 -3.28 4.75 -10.42
C LEU A 227 -4.24 4.92 -11.61
N LYS A 228 -5.54 4.65 -11.42
CA LYS A 228 -6.56 4.86 -12.46
C LYS A 228 -6.65 6.33 -12.86
N GLN A 229 -6.54 7.26 -11.91
CA GLN A 229 -6.58 8.69 -12.19
C GLN A 229 -5.33 9.20 -12.88
N LEU A 230 -4.16 8.65 -12.54
CA LEU A 230 -2.91 8.93 -13.23
C LEU A 230 -2.99 8.49 -14.71
N VAL A 231 -3.42 7.26 -14.97
CA VAL A 231 -3.52 6.72 -16.34
C VAL A 231 -4.61 7.43 -17.16
N THR A 232 -5.68 7.91 -16.51
CA THR A 232 -6.74 8.70 -17.18
C THR A 232 -6.40 10.18 -17.32
N GLY A 233 -5.24 10.63 -16.84
CA GLY A 233 -4.80 12.03 -16.92
C GLY A 233 -5.57 13.01 -16.04
N ARG A 234 -6.35 12.51 -15.06
CA ARG A 234 -7.08 13.35 -14.09
C ARG A 234 -6.17 13.91 -13.01
N ILE A 235 -5.06 13.21 -12.73
CA ILE A 235 -4.00 13.64 -11.83
C ILE A 235 -2.73 13.84 -12.66
N GLY A 236 -2.08 14.99 -12.47
CA GLY A 236 -0.79 15.28 -13.08
C GLY A 236 0.35 14.48 -12.46
N VAL A 237 1.38 14.19 -13.25
CA VAL A 237 2.60 13.47 -12.82
C VAL A 237 3.32 14.21 -11.68
N ASP A 238 3.14 15.53 -11.59
CA ASP A 238 3.64 16.39 -10.51
C ASP A 238 3.09 16.02 -9.12
N GLN A 239 1.97 15.28 -9.05
CA GLN A 239 1.42 14.76 -7.81
C GLN A 239 1.99 13.39 -7.40
N LEU A 240 2.77 12.75 -8.28
CA LEU A 240 3.52 11.55 -7.88
C LEU A 240 4.65 11.94 -6.93
N SER A 241 4.80 11.13 -5.88
CA SER A 241 5.94 11.22 -4.97
C SER A 241 6.91 10.10 -5.33
N GLY A 242 8.11 10.47 -5.78
CA GLY A 242 9.21 9.54 -5.95
C GLY A 242 9.97 9.31 -4.64
N PRO A 243 11.16 8.68 -4.71
CA PRO A 243 11.96 8.36 -3.54
C PRO A 243 12.28 9.58 -2.67
N VAL A 244 12.56 10.74 -3.28
CA VAL A 244 12.91 11.97 -2.55
C VAL A 244 11.67 12.58 -1.91
N GLY A 245 10.53 12.56 -2.59
CA GLY A 245 9.24 12.98 -2.05
C GLY A 245 8.84 12.18 -0.81
N ILE A 246 9.04 10.85 -0.83
CA ILE A 246 8.72 10.01 0.34
C ILE A 246 9.65 10.30 1.51
N VAL A 247 10.96 10.48 1.28
CA VAL A 247 11.90 10.87 2.34
C VAL A 247 11.49 12.22 2.96
N SER A 248 11.07 13.18 2.13
CA SER A 248 10.55 14.47 2.60
C SER A 248 9.28 14.29 3.44
N ALA A 249 8.34 13.46 3.01
CA ALA A 249 7.11 13.17 3.76
C ALA A 249 7.39 12.54 5.13
N VAL A 250 8.36 11.61 5.21
CA VAL A 250 8.79 11.01 6.48
C VAL A 250 9.46 12.05 7.39
N ASP A 251 10.30 12.94 6.85
CA ASP A 251 10.93 14.01 7.63
C ASP A 251 9.92 15.01 8.17
N THR A 252 8.94 15.41 7.36
CA THR A 252 7.82 16.29 7.77
C THR A 252 7.01 15.63 8.88
N THR A 253 6.60 14.38 8.69
CA THR A 253 5.84 13.60 9.69
C THR A 253 6.59 13.53 11.03
N TYR A 254 7.90 13.29 10.98
CA TYR A 254 8.75 13.27 12.18
C TYR A 254 8.80 14.64 12.86
N LYS A 255 9.02 15.72 12.11
CA LYS A 255 9.09 17.09 12.64
C LYS A 255 7.77 17.51 13.30
N GLU A 256 6.64 17.23 12.66
CA GLU A 256 5.30 17.53 13.18
C GLU A 256 4.96 16.72 14.42
N SER A 257 5.39 15.45 14.48
CA SER A 257 5.12 14.56 15.62
C SER A 257 6.04 14.81 16.82
N LYS A 258 7.16 15.53 16.63
CA LYS A 258 8.19 15.72 17.66
C LYS A 258 7.65 16.38 18.92
N SER A 259 6.71 17.31 18.78
CA SER A 259 6.09 18.03 19.90
C SER A 259 5.23 17.15 20.80
N GLY A 260 4.69 16.03 20.28
CA GLY A 260 3.83 15.11 21.04
C GLY A 260 4.55 13.91 21.68
N GLY A 261 5.89 13.89 21.65
CA GLY A 261 6.69 12.85 22.30
C GLY A 261 6.82 11.54 21.51
N ALA A 262 7.52 10.57 22.11
CA ALA A 262 7.93 9.33 21.44
C ALA A 262 6.75 8.48 20.93
N LEU A 263 5.65 8.43 21.69
CA LEU A 263 4.46 7.68 21.29
C LEU A 263 3.81 8.27 20.04
N LEU A 264 3.68 9.60 19.94
CA LEU A 264 3.08 10.24 18.78
C LEU A 264 3.97 10.06 17.53
N ILE A 265 5.29 10.15 17.70
CA ILE A 265 6.25 9.85 16.61
C ILE A 265 6.05 8.41 16.13
N PHE A 266 5.98 7.45 17.06
CA PHE A 266 5.77 6.04 16.72
C PHE A 266 4.46 5.81 15.97
N LEU A 267 3.33 6.34 16.46
CA LEU A 267 2.03 6.15 15.84
C LEU A 267 1.95 6.77 14.43
N ASN A 268 2.52 7.96 14.22
CA ASN A 268 2.54 8.59 12.89
C ASN A 268 3.49 7.88 11.91
N LEU A 269 4.67 7.43 12.36
CA LEU A 269 5.55 6.64 11.52
C LEU A 269 4.94 5.26 11.20
N LEU A 270 4.22 4.65 12.15
CA LEU A 270 3.47 3.42 11.91
C LEU A 270 2.36 3.64 10.88
N GLN A 271 1.67 4.79 10.94
CA GLN A 271 0.67 5.18 9.93
C GLN A 271 1.31 5.30 8.53
N MET A 272 2.52 5.86 8.44
CA MET A 272 3.30 5.89 7.21
C MET A 272 3.71 4.48 6.75
N THR A 273 4.09 3.59 7.67
CA THR A 273 4.39 2.19 7.36
C THR A 273 3.17 1.48 6.77
N ILE A 274 1.96 1.69 7.30
CA ILE A 274 0.72 1.09 6.76
C ILE A 274 0.48 1.58 5.33
N LEU A 275 0.54 2.89 5.11
CA LEU A 275 0.38 3.51 3.79
C LEU A 275 1.39 2.94 2.78
N LEU A 276 2.67 3.00 3.12
CA LEU A 276 3.76 2.63 2.21
C LEU A 276 3.80 1.13 1.96
N SER A 277 3.52 0.30 2.98
CA SER A 277 3.47 -1.14 2.83
C SER A 277 2.28 -1.57 1.96
N ALA A 278 1.07 -1.05 2.22
CA ALA A 278 -0.09 -1.35 1.37
C ALA A 278 0.13 -0.88 -0.09
N ASN A 279 0.69 0.31 -0.29
CA ASN A 279 1.06 0.79 -1.62
C ASN A 279 2.07 -0.14 -2.30
N LEU A 280 3.16 -0.52 -1.61
CA LEU A 280 4.17 -1.41 -2.17
C LEU A 280 3.58 -2.78 -2.53
N GLY A 281 2.69 -3.32 -1.70
CA GLY A 281 1.95 -4.55 -1.99
C GLY A 281 1.10 -4.44 -3.26
N VAL A 282 0.34 -3.36 -3.44
CA VAL A 282 -0.43 -3.14 -4.68
C VAL A 282 0.48 -2.98 -5.89
N MET A 283 1.53 -2.15 -5.77
CA MET A 283 2.47 -1.88 -6.86
C MET A 283 3.17 -3.15 -7.32
N ASN A 284 3.64 -4.00 -6.39
CA ASN A 284 4.29 -5.26 -6.72
C ASN A 284 3.33 -6.29 -7.31
N LEU A 285 2.01 -6.18 -7.10
CA LEU A 285 1.01 -7.05 -7.76
C LEU A 285 0.60 -6.57 -9.16
N LEU A 286 1.02 -5.38 -9.58
CA LEU A 286 0.73 -4.91 -10.94
C LEU A 286 1.36 -5.85 -11.98
N PRO A 287 0.69 -6.08 -13.12
CA PRO A 287 1.19 -6.92 -14.20
C PRO A 287 2.29 -6.20 -15.01
N LEU A 288 3.28 -5.63 -14.32
CA LEU A 288 4.41 -4.91 -14.90
C LEU A 288 5.65 -5.81 -14.84
N PRO A 289 6.43 -5.89 -15.93
CA PRO A 289 7.67 -6.66 -15.88
C PRO A 289 8.66 -6.07 -14.88
N ALA A 290 9.53 -6.93 -14.34
CA ALA A 290 10.43 -6.68 -13.21
C ALA A 290 9.79 -6.61 -11.80
N LEU A 291 8.45 -6.63 -11.71
CA LEU A 291 7.73 -6.78 -10.44
C LEU A 291 7.17 -8.21 -10.28
N ASP A 292 6.80 -8.57 -9.05
CA ASP A 292 6.22 -9.88 -8.72
C ASP A 292 4.98 -10.20 -9.57
N GLY A 293 4.10 -9.22 -9.76
CA GLY A 293 2.87 -9.34 -10.53
C GLY A 293 3.12 -9.63 -12.01
N GLY A 294 4.20 -9.10 -12.59
CA GLY A 294 4.64 -9.48 -13.93
C GLY A 294 4.97 -10.97 -14.00
N ARG A 295 5.70 -11.48 -13.01
CA ARG A 295 6.04 -12.91 -12.92
C ARG A 295 4.83 -13.80 -12.66
N LEU A 296 3.90 -13.33 -11.82
CA LEU A 296 2.62 -14.00 -11.59
C LEU A 296 1.82 -14.15 -12.89
N VAL A 297 1.82 -13.14 -13.77
CA VAL A 297 1.18 -13.24 -15.09
C VAL A 297 1.79 -14.36 -15.92
N PHE A 298 3.11 -14.47 -15.98
CA PHE A 298 3.78 -15.55 -16.71
C PHE A 298 3.42 -16.94 -16.16
N LEU A 299 3.35 -17.08 -14.84
CA LEU A 299 2.94 -18.34 -14.20
C LEU A 299 1.45 -18.67 -14.40
N ILE A 300 0.57 -17.67 -14.39
CA ILE A 300 -0.85 -17.86 -14.73
C ILE A 300 -0.99 -18.32 -16.19
N VAL A 301 -0.23 -17.69 -17.10
CA VAL A 301 -0.18 -18.11 -18.51
C VAL A 301 0.36 -19.53 -18.65
N GLU A 302 1.35 -19.94 -17.85
CA GLU A 302 1.83 -21.32 -17.79
C GLU A 302 0.73 -22.29 -17.35
N VAL A 303 -0.02 -21.96 -16.29
CA VAL A 303 -1.14 -22.78 -15.79
C VAL A 303 -2.20 -22.98 -16.88
N ILE A 304 -2.57 -21.91 -17.59
CA ILE A 304 -3.58 -21.97 -18.66
C ILE A 304 -3.08 -22.77 -19.86
N ARG A 305 -1.80 -22.60 -20.25
CA ARG A 305 -1.22 -23.26 -21.43
C ARG A 305 -0.77 -24.69 -21.16
N GLY A 306 -0.64 -25.09 -19.89
CA GLY A 306 -0.02 -26.35 -19.48
C GLY A 306 1.49 -26.46 -19.78
N LYS A 307 2.11 -25.38 -20.26
CA LYS A 307 3.54 -25.33 -20.61
C LYS A 307 4.14 -23.97 -20.33
N ARG A 308 5.42 -23.97 -19.93
CA ARG A 308 6.19 -22.75 -19.61
C ARG A 308 6.30 -21.80 -20.79
N VAL A 309 6.27 -20.51 -20.47
CA VAL A 309 6.74 -19.49 -21.40
C VAL A 309 8.26 -19.67 -21.53
N PRO A 310 8.83 -19.59 -22.76
CA PRO A 310 10.28 -19.70 -22.92
C PRO A 310 11.00 -18.70 -22.01
N PRO A 311 11.94 -19.15 -21.14
CA PRO A 311 12.61 -18.27 -20.17
C PRO A 311 13.31 -17.08 -20.81
N GLU A 312 13.78 -17.23 -22.06
CA GLU A 312 14.40 -16.14 -22.82
C GLU A 312 13.43 -15.01 -23.10
N LYS A 313 12.19 -15.33 -23.47
CA LYS A 313 11.15 -14.33 -23.74
C LYS A 313 10.70 -13.63 -22.47
N GLU A 314 10.56 -14.39 -21.38
CA GLU A 314 10.28 -13.83 -20.06
C GLU A 314 11.41 -12.88 -19.63
N GLY A 315 12.67 -13.31 -19.73
CA GLY A 315 13.84 -12.50 -19.41
C GLY A 315 13.92 -11.19 -20.21
N TYR A 316 13.66 -11.21 -21.52
CA TYR A 316 13.62 -9.98 -22.33
C TYR A 316 12.53 -9.01 -21.88
N VAL A 317 11.34 -9.53 -21.54
CA VAL A 317 10.22 -8.71 -21.07
C VAL A 317 10.55 -8.09 -19.72
N HIS A 318 11.10 -8.86 -18.78
CA HIS A 318 11.55 -8.37 -17.48
C HIS A 318 12.68 -7.34 -17.60
N LEU A 319 13.66 -7.56 -18.48
CA LEU A 319 14.73 -6.59 -18.74
C LEU A 319 14.18 -5.25 -19.30
N ALA A 320 13.28 -5.33 -20.29
CA ALA A 320 12.65 -4.15 -20.86
C ALA A 320 11.81 -3.39 -19.82
N GLY A 321 11.04 -4.08 -18.99
CA GLY A 321 10.28 -3.45 -17.91
C GLY A 321 11.18 -2.83 -16.84
N MET A 322 12.27 -3.49 -16.44
CA MET A 322 13.25 -2.91 -15.52
C MET A 322 13.86 -1.63 -16.07
N ALA A 323 14.25 -1.61 -17.35
CA ALA A 323 14.77 -0.40 -17.99
C ALA A 323 13.72 0.73 -17.99
N LEU A 324 12.46 0.42 -18.31
CA LEU A 324 11.36 1.40 -18.28
C LEU A 324 11.10 1.93 -16.86
N LEU A 325 11.09 1.07 -15.84
CA LEU A 325 10.92 1.45 -14.44
C LEU A 325 12.07 2.33 -13.95
N LEU A 326 13.32 2.04 -14.32
CA LEU A 326 14.46 2.89 -14.00
C LEU A 326 14.35 4.26 -14.65
N CYS A 327 13.97 4.32 -15.94
CA CYS A 327 13.71 5.59 -16.62
C CYS A 327 12.60 6.40 -15.94
N LEU A 328 11.49 5.74 -15.56
CA LEU A 328 10.39 6.37 -14.84
C LEU A 328 10.85 6.88 -13.47
N MET A 329 11.66 6.10 -12.74
CA MET A 329 12.19 6.50 -11.44
C MET A 329 13.05 7.76 -11.54
N VAL A 330 13.95 7.83 -12.53
CA VAL A 330 14.78 9.03 -12.79
C VAL A 330 13.89 10.23 -13.14
N PHE A 331 12.87 10.02 -13.97
CA PHE A 331 11.94 11.06 -14.37
C PHE A 331 11.13 11.62 -13.19
N VAL A 332 10.55 10.77 -12.33
CA VAL A 332 9.81 11.20 -11.13
C VAL A 332 10.75 11.86 -10.12
N MET A 333 11.98 11.34 -9.97
CA MET A 333 12.99 11.96 -9.10
C MET A 333 13.34 13.38 -9.55
N TYR A 334 13.42 13.65 -10.85
CA TYR A 334 13.60 15.02 -11.36
C TYR A 334 12.46 15.95 -10.93
N TYR A 335 11.21 15.50 -11.02
CA TYR A 335 10.05 16.26 -10.56
C TYR A 335 10.04 16.50 -9.04
N ASP A 336 10.40 15.49 -8.25
CA ASP A 336 10.53 15.63 -6.80
C ASP A 336 11.58 16.69 -6.42
N ILE A 337 12.77 16.61 -7.03
CA ILE A 337 13.86 17.57 -6.76
C ILE A 337 13.42 18.98 -7.16
N ARG A 338 12.77 19.13 -8.32
CA ARG A 338 12.22 20.43 -8.72
C ARG A 338 11.23 20.95 -7.70
N ARG A 339 10.23 20.15 -7.30
CA ARG A 339 9.19 20.56 -6.35
C ARG A 339 9.72 20.92 -4.95
N ILE A 340 10.82 20.29 -4.52
CA ILE A 340 11.38 20.47 -3.18
C ILE A 340 12.38 21.63 -3.12
N PHE A 341 13.15 21.86 -4.18
CA PHE A 341 14.27 22.81 -4.17
C PHE A 341 14.06 24.07 -5.02
N PHE A 342 13.08 24.10 -5.92
CA PHE A 342 12.83 25.19 -6.87
C PHE A 342 11.35 25.60 -6.89
#